data_AF-A0AAV8ZSF1-F1
#
_entry.id   AF-A0AAV8ZSF1-F1
#
_cell.length_a   1.000
_cell.length_b   1.000
_cell.length_c   1.000
_cell.angle_alpha   90.00
_cell.angle_beta   90.00
_cell.angle_gamma   90.00
#
_symmetry.space_group_name_H-M   'P 1'
#
loop_
_entity.id
_entity.type
_entity.pdbx_description
1 polymer ?
#
loop_
_entity_poly.entity_id
_entity_poly.type
_entity_poly.pdbx_seq_one_letter_code
_entity_poly.pdbx_strand_id
1 'polypeptide(L)'
;MESGNSYFEVDSMHATIERARKHRKIYTTEEWALLMKWLEKNLARIMYTLSHSDFYDLQTLASLIMINTKFNTKNEQVKWLKIKWLRFEKSKPFVIQYKYEVSDHIFLELNVLQARKCKKKTNKKDMI
;
A
#
# COMPACT_ATOMS: atom_id res chain seq x y z
N MET A 1 7.37 25.07 11.16
CA MET A 1 7.08 24.60 9.79
C MET A 1 6.76 25.84 9.00
N GLU A 2 7.65 26.30 8.13
CA GLU A 2 7.45 27.57 7.41
C GLU A 2 6.37 27.38 6.34
N SER A 3 5.29 28.15 6.48
CA SER A 3 4.14 28.18 5.57
C SER A 3 4.54 28.89 4.28
N GLY A 4 5.20 28.15 3.37
CA GLY A 4 5.82 28.75 2.19
C GLY A 4 5.34 28.23 0.84
N ASN A 5 5.27 26.91 0.64
CA ASN A 5 5.10 26.36 -0.71
C ASN A 5 4.39 24.99 -0.67
N SER A 6 3.07 24.99 -0.56
CA SER A 6 2.24 23.82 -0.83
C SER A 6 1.43 24.04 -2.10
N TYR A 7 2.11 24.46 -3.18
CA TYR A 7 1.48 24.53 -4.49
C TYR A 7 1.69 23.18 -5.18
N PHE A 8 0.68 22.31 -5.13
CA PHE A 8 0.65 21.14 -6.00
C PHE A 8 0.01 21.54 -7.32
N GLU A 9 0.53 21.01 -8.43
CA GLU A 9 -0.01 21.26 -9.79
C GLU A 9 -1.51 20.95 -9.89
N VAL A 10 -2.00 20.04 -9.04
CA VAL A 10 -3.38 19.58 -8.99
C VAL A 10 -4.30 20.56 -8.24
N ASP A 11 -3.76 21.48 -7.43
CA ASP A 11 -4.57 22.40 -6.62
C ASP A 11 -5.40 23.37 -7.49
N SER A 12 -4.87 23.74 -8.66
CA SER A 12 -5.60 24.56 -9.64
C SER A 12 -6.86 23.85 -10.15
N MET A 13 -6.81 22.53 -10.34
CA MET A 13 -7.97 21.73 -10.73
C MET A 13 -8.97 21.62 -9.58
N HIS A 14 -8.49 21.33 -8.37
CA HIS A 14 -9.34 21.25 -7.18
C HIS A 14 -10.11 22.56 -6.96
N ALA A 15 -9.41 23.70 -7.04
CA ALA A 15 -10.04 25.01 -6.95
C ALA A 15 -11.10 25.25 -8.03
N THR A 16 -10.88 24.77 -9.26
CA THR A 16 -11.85 24.90 -10.37
C THR A 16 -13.10 24.05 -10.12
N ILE A 17 -12.92 22.82 -9.66
CA ILE A 17 -14.01 21.91 -9.29
C ILE A 17 -14.82 22.48 -8.12
N GLU A 18 -14.15 23.01 -7.10
CA GLU A 18 -14.80 23.62 -5.93
C GLU A 18 -15.61 24.87 -6.29
N ARG A 19 -15.09 25.74 -7.15
CA ARG A 19 -15.83 26.90 -7.67
C ARG A 19 -17.08 26.48 -8.42
N ALA A 20 -16.98 25.46 -9.27
CA ALA A 20 -18.11 24.94 -10.04
C ALA A 20 -19.18 24.28 -9.15
N ARG A 21 -18.75 23.68 -8.03
CA ARG A 21 -19.65 23.11 -7.02
C ARG A 21 -20.39 24.17 -6.20
N LYS A 22 -19.83 25.37 -6.00
CA LYS A 22 -20.34 26.37 -5.02
C LYS A 22 -21.87 26.60 -5.08
N HIS A 23 -22.49 26.48 -6.25
CA HIS A 23 -23.92 26.68 -6.48
C HIS A 23 -24.72 25.39 -6.77
N ARG A 24 -24.11 24.22 -6.59
CA ARG A 24 -24.70 22.91 -6.87
C ARG A 24 -24.58 22.02 -5.63
N LYS A 25 -25.68 21.41 -5.22
CA LYS A 25 -25.67 20.39 -4.16
C LYS A 25 -25.28 19.07 -4.79
N ILE A 26 -24.34 18.37 -4.16
CA ILE A 26 -23.88 17.05 -4.58
C ILE A 26 -24.24 16.06 -3.47
N TYR A 27 -24.97 15.03 -3.83
CA TYR A 27 -25.50 13.98 -2.98
C TYR A 27 -24.88 12.62 -3.29
N THR A 28 -24.43 12.39 -4.52
CA THR A 28 -23.81 11.13 -4.95
C THR A 28 -22.42 11.32 -5.56
N THR A 29 -21.64 10.25 -5.61
CA THR A 29 -20.32 10.24 -6.26
C THR A 29 -20.41 10.37 -7.78
N GLU A 30 -21.50 9.90 -8.39
CA GLU A 30 -21.74 10.02 -9.83
C GLU A 30 -21.97 11.48 -10.25
N GLU A 31 -22.62 12.27 -9.40
CA GLU A 31 -22.81 13.71 -9.64
C GLU A 31 -21.48 14.48 -9.69
N TRP A 32 -20.45 14.01 -8.98
CA TRP A 32 -19.10 14.56 -9.14
C TRP A 32 -18.52 14.27 -10.52
N ALA A 33 -18.73 13.07 -11.06
CA ALA A 33 -18.31 12.74 -12.42
C ALA A 33 -19.05 13.62 -13.44
N LEU A 34 -20.35 13.87 -13.26
CA LEU A 34 -21.12 14.79 -14.11
C LEU A 34 -20.59 16.23 -14.05
N LEU A 35 -20.26 16.73 -12.85
CA LEU A 35 -19.67 18.05 -12.66
C LEU A 35 -18.33 18.17 -13.39
N MET A 36 -17.47 17.17 -13.22
CA MET A 36 -16.16 17.16 -13.86
C MET A 36 -16.24 17.02 -15.39
N LYS A 37 -17.19 16.23 -15.92
CA LYS A 37 -17.48 16.14 -17.37
C LYS A 37 -17.93 17.46 -17.97
N TRP A 38 -18.66 18.27 -17.20
CA TRP A 38 -19.06 19.60 -17.63
C TRP A 38 -17.87 20.56 -17.71
N LEU A 39 -16.95 20.47 -16.74
CA LEU A 39 -15.71 21.25 -16.74
C LEU A 39 -14.73 20.83 -17.84
N GLU A 40 -14.70 19.54 -18.17
CA GLU A 40 -13.87 18.95 -19.23
C GLU A 40 -14.06 19.66 -20.58
N LYS A 41 -15.31 19.99 -20.93
CA LYS A 41 -15.65 20.72 -22.17
C LYS A 41 -14.96 22.07 -22.28
N ASN A 42 -14.65 22.71 -21.15
CA ASN A 42 -13.99 24.01 -21.09
C ASN A 42 -12.46 23.90 -20.91
N LEU A 43 -11.95 22.73 -20.55
CA LEU A 43 -10.56 22.54 -20.11
C LEU A 43 -9.71 21.66 -21.07
N ALA A 44 -10.28 21.19 -22.18
CA ALA A 44 -9.59 20.33 -23.16
C ALA A 44 -8.86 19.13 -22.52
N ARG A 45 -9.46 18.55 -21.47
CA ARG A 45 -8.91 17.40 -20.74
C ARG A 45 -9.69 16.14 -21.08
N ILE A 46 -9.13 14.98 -20.77
CA ILE A 46 -9.82 13.68 -20.86
C ILE A 46 -10.14 13.21 -19.45
N MET A 47 -11.40 12.93 -19.17
CA MET A 47 -11.85 12.36 -17.90
C MET A 47 -12.21 10.87 -18.07
N TYR A 48 -11.63 10.04 -17.21
CA TYR A 48 -11.97 8.63 -17.11
C TYR A 48 -12.80 8.39 -15.85
N THR A 49 -13.96 7.75 -16.01
CA THR A 49 -14.74 7.25 -14.88
C THR A 49 -14.34 5.81 -14.64
N LEU A 50 -13.77 5.54 -13.47
CA LEU A 50 -13.34 4.21 -13.07
C LEU A 50 -14.40 3.57 -12.18
N SER A 51 -14.59 2.27 -12.36
CA SER A 51 -15.41 1.40 -11.56
C SER A 51 -14.58 0.73 -10.47
N HIS A 52 -15.22 0.14 -9.46
CA HIS A 52 -14.51 -0.60 -8.41
C HIS A 52 -13.65 -1.74 -8.98
N SER A 53 -14.09 -2.39 -10.06
CA SER A 53 -13.36 -3.47 -10.73
C SER A 53 -12.06 -3.02 -11.41
N ASP A 54 -11.88 -1.72 -11.65
CA ASP A 54 -10.64 -1.19 -12.24
C ASP A 54 -9.52 -1.06 -11.20
N PHE A 55 -9.85 -1.19 -9.90
CA PHE A 55 -8.89 -1.11 -8.81
C PHE A 55 -8.52 -2.50 -8.30
N TYR A 56 -7.23 -2.68 -8.02
CA TYR A 56 -6.75 -3.90 -7.37
C TYR A 56 -7.18 -3.92 -5.90
N ASP A 57 -7.74 -5.05 -5.46
CA ASP A 57 -8.00 -5.29 -4.05
C ASP A 57 -6.68 -5.61 -3.31
N LEU A 58 -6.03 -4.55 -2.87
CA LEU A 58 -4.78 -4.62 -2.11
C LEU A 58 -4.99 -5.27 -0.74
N GLN A 59 -6.19 -5.22 -0.17
CA GLN A 59 -6.48 -5.83 1.12
C GLN A 59 -6.48 -7.35 1.01
N THR A 60 -7.19 -7.89 0.03
CA THR A 60 -7.18 -9.31 -0.28
C THR A 60 -5.78 -9.78 -0.68
N LEU A 61 -5.09 -9.00 -1.53
CA LEU A 61 -3.71 -9.30 -1.93
C LEU A 61 -2.75 -9.33 -0.73
N ALA A 62 -2.83 -8.35 0.16
CA ALA A 62 -2.00 -8.29 1.36
C ALA A 62 -2.28 -9.46 2.30
N SER A 63 -3.56 -9.85 2.46
CA SER A 63 -3.94 -10.98 3.29
C SER A 63 -3.40 -12.31 2.76
N LEU A 64 -3.29 -12.44 1.43
CA LEU A 64 -2.73 -13.63 0.77
C LEU A 64 -1.20 -13.66 0.82
N ILE A 65 -0.54 -12.51 0.70
CA ILE A 65 0.92 -12.43 0.55
C ILE A 65 1.64 -12.27 1.89
N MET A 66 1.11 -11.48 2.83
CA MET A 66 1.76 -11.11 4.09
C MET A 66 1.44 -12.09 5.22
N ILE A 67 1.63 -13.39 4.98
CA ILE A 67 1.31 -14.46 5.95
C ILE A 67 2.32 -14.46 7.11
N ASN A 68 3.60 -14.27 6.81
CA ASN A 68 4.68 -14.21 7.80
C ASN A 68 5.36 -12.84 7.79
N THR A 69 5.09 -12.06 8.82
CA THR A 69 5.73 -10.76 9.06
C THR A 69 6.55 -10.74 10.34
N LYS A 70 6.60 -11.84 11.10
CA LYS A 70 7.19 -11.83 12.45
C LYS A 70 8.60 -12.37 12.50
N PHE A 71 8.93 -13.36 11.68
CA PHE A 71 10.21 -14.07 11.75
C PHE A 71 10.91 -14.10 10.40
N ASN A 72 12.20 -13.79 10.40
CA ASN A 72 13.04 -13.87 9.21
C ASN A 72 13.36 -15.35 8.84
N THR A 73 14.09 -15.56 7.75
CA THR A 73 14.51 -16.91 7.30
C THR A 73 15.43 -17.63 8.30
N LYS A 74 16.02 -16.91 9.26
CA LYS A 74 16.86 -17.43 10.34
C LYS A 74 16.11 -17.63 11.66
N ASN A 75 14.77 -17.54 11.66
CA ASN A 75 13.90 -17.61 12.84
C ASN A 75 14.14 -16.49 13.90
N GLU A 76 14.74 -15.38 13.51
CA GLU A 76 14.85 -14.20 14.37
C GLU A 76 13.64 -13.28 14.20
N GLN A 77 13.20 -12.67 15.30
CA GLN A 77 12.08 -11.74 15.25
C GLN A 77 12.44 -10.45 14.51
N VAL A 78 11.62 -10.06 13.54
CA VAL A 78 11.80 -8.83 12.76
C VAL A 78 11.32 -7.63 13.58
N LYS A 79 12.21 -6.66 13.79
CA LYS A 79 11.90 -5.40 14.49
C LYS A 79 11.56 -4.32 13.47
N TRP A 80 10.33 -4.32 12.95
CA TRP A 80 9.87 -3.42 11.88
C TRP A 80 10.21 -1.95 12.11
N LEU A 81 9.99 -1.43 13.32
CA LEU A 81 10.26 -0.03 13.66
C LEU A 81 11.74 0.35 13.62
N LYS A 82 12.66 -0.61 13.62
CA LYS A 82 14.10 -0.36 13.55
C LYS A 82 14.66 -0.44 12.13
N ILE A 83 13.84 -0.84 11.16
CA ILE A 83 14.30 -1.01 9.78
C ILE A 83 14.55 0.37 9.17
N LYS A 84 15.76 0.58 8.67
CA LYS A 84 16.14 1.82 7.95
C LYS A 84 16.12 1.65 6.44
N TRP A 85 16.29 0.42 5.95
CA TRP A 85 16.36 0.13 4.51
C TRP A 85 15.53 -1.10 4.18
N LEU A 86 14.63 -0.96 3.19
CA LEU A 86 13.92 -2.06 2.53
C LEU A 86 14.35 -2.17 1.06
N ARG A 87 14.62 -3.39 0.59
CA ARG A 87 14.97 -3.72 -0.78
C ARG A 87 14.02 -4.80 -1.29
N PHE A 88 13.50 -4.58 -2.51
CA PHE A 88 12.60 -5.49 -3.19
C PHE A 88 13.20 -5.80 -4.57
N GLU A 89 13.38 -7.08 -4.88
CA GLU A 89 13.93 -7.53 -6.17
C GLU A 89 12.90 -8.33 -6.96
N LYS A 90 12.80 -8.07 -8.26
CA LYS A 90 11.92 -8.85 -9.16
C LYS A 90 12.36 -10.31 -9.28
N SER A 91 13.66 -10.60 -9.11
CA SER A 91 14.24 -11.95 -9.15
C SER A 91 13.82 -12.81 -7.96
N LYS A 92 13.52 -12.20 -6.82
CA LYS A 92 13.14 -12.88 -5.57
C LYS A 92 11.76 -12.39 -5.12
N PRO A 93 10.68 -12.80 -5.80
CA PRO A 93 9.34 -12.43 -5.38
C PRO A 93 9.06 -12.95 -3.97
N PHE A 94 8.28 -12.21 -3.19
CA PHE A 94 7.88 -12.56 -1.82
C PHE A 94 9.01 -12.63 -0.78
N VAL A 95 10.20 -12.12 -1.12
CA VAL A 95 11.29 -11.95 -0.17
C VAL A 95 11.51 -10.46 0.05
N ILE A 96 11.35 -10.02 1.29
CA ILE A 96 11.68 -8.67 1.73
C ILE A 96 13.10 -8.70 2.26
N GLN A 97 13.99 -7.94 1.63
CA GLN A 97 15.36 -7.75 2.09
C GLN A 97 15.43 -6.47 2.92
N TYR A 98 16.01 -6.54 4.12
CA TYR A 98 16.04 -5.38 5.01
C TYR A 98 17.35 -5.25 5.79
N LYS A 99 17.62 -4.03 6.25
CA LYS A 99 18.75 -3.70 7.13
C LYS A 99 18.32 -2.77 8.26
N TYR A 100 18.97 -2.91 9.41
CA TYR A 100 18.75 -2.04 10.57
C TYR A 100 19.66 -0.81 10.52
N GLU A 101 20.90 -0.96 10.05
CA GLU A 101 21.83 0.15 9.84
C GLU A 101 22.13 0.36 8.36
N VAL A 102 22.34 1.60 7.95
CA VAL A 102 22.66 1.94 6.56
C VAL A 102 24.06 1.44 6.19
N SER A 103 24.96 1.40 7.18
CA SER A 103 26.35 0.95 7.04
C SER A 103 26.49 -0.57 6.87
N ASP A 104 25.46 -1.36 7.19
CA ASP A 104 25.53 -2.81 7.07
C ASP A 104 25.67 -3.22 5.61
N HIS A 105 26.60 -4.14 5.31
CA HIS A 105 26.76 -4.66 3.94
C HIS A 105 25.76 -5.78 3.61
N ILE A 106 25.36 -6.57 4.62
CA ILE A 106 24.54 -7.78 4.45
C ILE A 106 23.06 -7.46 4.67
N PHE A 107 22.19 -7.94 3.78
CA PHE A 107 20.74 -7.84 3.95
C PHE A 107 20.21 -9.08 4.69
N LEU A 108 19.31 -8.87 5.64
CA LEU A 108 18.49 -9.93 6.22
C LEU A 108 17.29 -10.19 5.29
N GLU A 109 16.89 -11.45 5.20
CA GLU A 109 15.80 -11.87 4.31
C GLU A 109 14.59 -12.34 5.11
N LEU A 110 13.41 -11.80 4.76
CA LEU A 110 12.11 -12.21 5.29
C LEU A 110 11.27 -12.78 4.15
N ASN A 111 10.89 -14.05 4.24
CA ASN A 111 9.94 -14.65 3.30
C ASN A 111 8.51 -14.49 3.84
N VAL A 112 7.67 -13.76 3.09
CA VAL A 112 6.31 -13.40 3.53
C VAL A 112 5.26 -14.48 3.30
N LEU A 113 5.49 -15.42 2.38
CA LEU A 113 4.55 -16.51 2.08
C LEU A 113 4.71 -17.74 2.98
N GLN A 114 5.78 -17.82 3.76
CA GLN A 114 6.09 -19.04 4.50
C GLN A 114 5.10 -19.26 5.65
N ALA A 115 4.11 -20.13 5.44
CA ALA A 115 3.20 -20.58 6.48
C ALA A 115 3.96 -21.41 7.54
N ARG A 116 3.59 -21.27 8.81
CA ARG A 116 4.18 -22.07 9.90
C ARG A 116 3.96 -23.56 9.64
N LYS A 117 5.03 -24.35 9.73
CA LYS A 117 4.88 -25.80 9.96
C LYS A 117 4.17 -26.00 11.31
N CYS A 118 2.98 -26.61 11.31
CA CYS A 118 2.35 -27.06 12.55
C CYS A 118 3.32 -28.01 13.26
N LYS A 119 3.74 -27.66 14.49
CA LYS A 119 4.44 -28.62 15.36
C LYS A 119 3.46 -29.75 15.66
N LYS A 120 3.70 -30.95 15.11
CA LYS A 120 3.03 -32.18 15.56
C LYS A 120 3.26 -32.30 17.07
N LYS A 121 2.20 -32.30 17.87
CA LYS A 121 2.28 -32.60 19.31
C LYS A 121 2.75 -34.05 19.44
N THR A 122 4.00 -34.29 19.79
CA THR A 122 4.46 -35.60 20.23
C THR A 122 3.87 -35.83 21.62
N ASN A 123 2.83 -36.66 21.71
CA ASN A 123 2.27 -37.10 22.98
C ASN A 123 3.30 -37.97 23.70
N LYS A 124 4.00 -37.38 24.67
CA LYS A 124 4.89 -38.08 25.59
C LYS A 124 4.03 -38.70 26.70
N LYS A 125 3.32 -39.80 26.40
CA LYS A 125 2.52 -40.55 27.40
C LYS A 125 2.85 -42.05 27.50
N ASP A 126 3.74 -42.58 26.67
CA ASP A 126 4.15 -43.99 26.76
C ASP A 126 5.61 -44.06 27.22
N MET A 127 5.85 -44.01 28.52
CA MET A 127 7.09 -44.45 29.20
C MET A 127 6.87 -44.35 30.72
N ILE A 128 6.07 -45.27 31.25
CA ILE A 128 6.16 -45.77 32.63
C ILE A 128 6.18 -47.29 32.50
#